data_AF-A0A370AQ80-F1
#
_entry.id   AF-A0A370AQ80-F1
#
_cell.length_a   1.000
_cell.length_b   1.000
_cell.length_c   1.000
_cell.angle_alpha   90.00
_cell.angle_beta   90.00
_cell.angle_gamma   90.00
#
_symmetry.space_group_name_H-M   'P 1'
#
loop_
_entity.id
_entity.type
_entity.pdbx_description
1 polymer ?
#
loop_
_entity_poly.entity_id
_entity_poly.type
_entity_poly.pdbx_seq_one_letter_code
_entity_poly.pdbx_strand_id
1 'polypeptide(L)'
;MKEIIMNGYHKLSEDELTLIRGKLEEPNINYPHYKPLEVNNLSVYKNIENSLLPGEIFKSKLIVRKNGTKEISVSNLGRVKYKNEILEQYVVGTFLHCTKIYHKDIGDHYIYNLVKETFDPINEREKYQIHHINNNALDNRLENLIWVTEEEHRSIDTEFNKKLIKISREIHKNNYDELLNLFRSINDELLGSEILGNYENVYEVVIKRNINYMCEHGIILKLNNEKSFNTSLYAINHNS
;
A
#
# COMPACT_ATOMS: atom_id res chain seq x y z
N MET A 1 -17.52 -22.65 -10.96
CA MET A 1 -17.42 -21.78 -9.76
C MET A 1 -18.29 -20.57 -10.03
N LYS A 2 -19.27 -20.23 -9.19
CA LYS A 2 -20.08 -19.02 -9.39
C LYS A 2 -19.18 -17.81 -9.12
N GLU A 3 -19.03 -16.96 -10.13
CA GLU A 3 -18.40 -15.65 -10.01
C GLU A 3 -19.33 -14.78 -9.16
N ILE A 4 -18.85 -14.30 -8.02
CA ILE A 4 -19.65 -13.44 -7.15
C ILE A 4 -19.58 -12.02 -7.73
N ILE A 5 -20.61 -11.62 -8.48
CA ILE A 5 -20.79 -10.22 -8.89
C ILE A 5 -21.65 -9.55 -7.80
N MET A 6 -21.02 -8.81 -6.89
CA MET A 6 -21.71 -8.08 -5.82
C MET A 6 -21.81 -6.60 -6.17
N ASN A 7 -23.00 -6.18 -6.60
CA ASN A 7 -23.35 -4.77 -6.69
C ASN A 7 -24.14 -4.39 -5.43
N GLY A 8 -23.71 -3.31 -4.79
CA GLY A 8 -24.25 -2.82 -3.54
C GLY A 8 -23.77 -3.60 -2.31
N TYR A 9 -24.37 -3.28 -1.17
CA TYR A 9 -24.20 -4.06 0.05
C TYR A 9 -25.32 -5.08 0.19
N HIS A 10 -24.95 -6.29 0.61
CA HIS A 10 -25.84 -7.24 1.26
C HIS A 10 -25.09 -7.90 2.41
N LYS A 11 -25.84 -8.39 3.40
CA LYS A 11 -25.26 -9.15 4.51
C LYS A 11 -24.66 -10.44 3.97
N LEU A 12 -23.40 -10.69 4.30
CA LEU A 12 -22.69 -11.89 3.87
C LEU A 12 -23.20 -13.11 4.62
N SER A 13 -23.48 -14.17 3.86
CA SER A 13 -23.69 -15.51 4.39
C SER A 13 -22.37 -16.14 4.85
N GLU A 14 -22.44 -17.20 5.68
CA GLU A 14 -21.22 -17.90 6.12
C GLU A 14 -20.46 -18.55 4.95
N ASP A 15 -21.18 -18.99 3.90
CA ASP A 15 -20.58 -19.53 2.69
C ASP A 15 -19.79 -18.46 1.92
N GLU A 16 -20.32 -17.24 1.83
CA GLU A 16 -19.62 -16.10 1.22
C GLU A 16 -18.41 -15.67 2.04
N LEU A 17 -18.54 -15.60 3.38
CA LEU A 17 -17.43 -15.33 4.27
C LEU A 17 -16.33 -16.39 4.13
N THR A 18 -16.71 -17.66 4.04
CA THR A 18 -15.76 -18.77 3.83
C THR A 18 -15.06 -18.63 2.48
N LEU A 19 -15.79 -18.28 1.42
CA LEU A 19 -15.21 -18.08 0.09
C LEU A 19 -14.26 -16.87 0.04
N ILE A 20 -14.61 -15.76 0.71
CA ILE A 20 -13.72 -14.59 0.81
C ILE A 20 -12.46 -14.95 1.60
N ARG A 21 -12.60 -15.59 2.77
CA ARG A 21 -11.45 -16.06 3.57
C ARG A 21 -10.52 -16.98 2.77
N GLY A 22 -11.07 -17.79 1.87
CA GLY A 22 -10.31 -18.65 0.96
C GLY A 22 -9.59 -17.92 -0.19
N LYS A 23 -9.88 -16.63 -0.42
CA LYS A 23 -9.23 -15.80 -1.44
C LYS A 23 -8.14 -14.88 -0.88
N LEU A 24 -8.01 -14.78 0.45
CA LEU A 24 -7.00 -13.94 1.09
C LEU A 24 -5.60 -14.39 0.65
N GLU A 25 -4.80 -13.46 0.14
CA GLU A 25 -3.40 -13.71 -0.17
C GLU A 25 -2.63 -13.81 1.15
N GLU A 26 -1.96 -14.93 1.41
CA GLU A 26 -1.20 -15.11 2.64
C GLU A 26 -0.04 -14.10 2.72
N PRO A 27 0.16 -13.44 3.88
CA PRO A 27 1.28 -12.53 4.04
C PRO A 27 2.60 -13.32 4.01
N ASN A 28 3.67 -12.71 3.48
CA ASN A 28 4.99 -13.34 3.35
C ASN A 28 6.09 -12.36 3.78
N ILE A 29 7.24 -12.84 4.26
CA ILE A 29 8.36 -12.00 4.66
C ILE A 29 8.86 -11.05 3.56
N ASN A 30 8.80 -11.47 2.29
CA ASN A 30 9.24 -10.65 1.16
C ASN A 30 8.21 -9.57 0.77
N TYR A 31 6.93 -9.87 0.98
CA TYR A 31 5.80 -8.97 0.70
C TYR A 31 4.83 -9.07 1.87
N PRO A 32 5.22 -8.57 3.05
CA PRO A 32 4.40 -8.71 4.24
C PRO A 32 3.09 -7.97 4.09
N HIS A 33 3.04 -7.04 3.14
CA HIS A 33 1.95 -6.11 2.93
C HIS A 33 1.64 -5.96 1.43
N TYR A 34 1.62 -7.07 0.70
CA TYR A 34 1.01 -7.23 -0.64
C TYR A 34 1.90 -6.89 -1.86
N LYS A 35 1.59 -7.56 -2.99
CA LYS A 35 2.25 -7.33 -4.29
C LYS A 35 1.46 -6.27 -5.08
N PRO A 36 2.12 -5.25 -5.67
CA PRO A 36 1.51 -4.39 -6.67
C PRO A 36 0.70 -5.14 -7.72
N LEU A 37 -0.47 -4.60 -8.07
CA LEU A 37 -1.19 -5.06 -9.26
C LEU A 37 -0.37 -4.73 -10.52
N GLU A 38 -0.13 -5.75 -11.33
CA GLU A 38 0.57 -5.64 -12.61
C GLU A 38 -0.39 -6.00 -13.75
N VAL A 39 -0.46 -5.15 -14.78
CA VAL A 39 -1.20 -5.42 -16.02
C VAL A 39 -0.19 -5.30 -17.17
N ASN A 40 0.02 -6.38 -17.92
CA ASN A 40 1.07 -6.46 -18.95
C ASN A 40 2.47 -6.07 -18.43
N ASN A 41 2.84 -6.54 -17.24
CA ASN A 41 4.09 -6.21 -16.54
C ASN A 41 4.25 -4.72 -16.17
N LEU A 42 3.18 -3.93 -16.23
CA LEU A 42 3.15 -2.55 -15.76
C LEU A 42 2.43 -2.48 -14.43
N SER A 43 3.12 -1.94 -13.42
CA SER A 43 2.51 -1.66 -12.12
C SER A 43 1.44 -0.59 -12.27
N VAL A 44 0.17 -0.93 -12.00
CA VAL A 44 -0.96 -0.03 -12.27
C VAL A 44 -0.86 1.26 -11.45
N TYR A 45 -0.42 1.17 -10.20
CA TYR A 45 -0.33 2.35 -9.32
C TYR A 45 0.86 3.27 -9.65
N LYS A 46 1.93 2.74 -10.27
CA LYS A 46 3.09 3.52 -10.74
C LYS A 46 2.94 4.02 -12.18
N ASN A 47 1.98 3.49 -12.94
CA ASN A 47 1.81 3.83 -14.35
C ASN A 47 1.02 5.14 -14.54
N ILE A 48 1.76 6.21 -14.82
CA ILE A 48 1.22 7.55 -15.12
C ILE A 48 0.97 7.80 -16.62
N GLU A 49 1.18 6.80 -17.48
CA GLU A 49 0.92 6.95 -18.91
C GLU A 49 -0.57 7.09 -19.19
N ASN A 50 -0.92 7.97 -20.11
CA ASN A 50 -2.31 8.22 -20.49
C ASN A 50 -2.93 7.12 -21.37
N SER A 51 -2.12 6.15 -21.81
CA SER A 51 -2.56 4.97 -22.58
C SER A 51 -3.55 4.13 -21.76
N LEU A 52 -4.58 3.59 -22.40
CA LEU A 52 -5.54 2.70 -21.73
C LEU A 52 -4.89 1.34 -21.49
N LEU A 53 -5.08 0.81 -20.29
CA LEU A 53 -4.73 -0.58 -19.98
C LEU A 53 -5.81 -1.54 -20.52
N PRO A 54 -5.48 -2.80 -20.82
CA PRO A 54 -6.47 -3.80 -21.21
C PRO A 54 -7.60 -3.93 -20.18
N GLY A 55 -8.85 -3.86 -20.64
CA GLY A 55 -10.05 -3.98 -19.78
C GLY A 55 -10.33 -2.74 -18.92
N GLU A 56 -9.59 -1.65 -19.12
CA GLU A 56 -9.77 -0.43 -18.34
C GLU A 56 -10.93 0.43 -18.85
N ILE A 57 -11.78 0.83 -17.91
CA ILE A 57 -12.94 1.68 -18.15
C ILE A 57 -12.87 2.83 -17.15
N PHE A 58 -12.99 4.06 -17.65
CA PHE A 58 -13.08 5.26 -16.82
C PHE A 58 -14.55 5.72 -16.67
N LYS A 59 -14.91 6.19 -15.48
CA LYS A 59 -16.18 6.86 -15.19
C LYS A 59 -15.92 8.20 -14.49
N SER A 60 -16.74 9.21 -14.76
CA SER A 60 -16.64 10.51 -14.07
C SER A 60 -17.14 10.43 -12.64
N LYS A 61 -16.45 11.12 -11.72
CA LYS A 61 -16.86 11.34 -10.32
C LYS A 61 -16.67 12.81 -9.95
N LEU A 62 -17.65 13.35 -9.24
CA LEU A 62 -17.59 14.70 -8.69
C LEU A 62 -16.96 14.67 -7.30
N ILE A 63 -15.99 15.55 -7.07
CA ILE A 63 -15.34 15.79 -5.78
C ILE A 63 -15.77 17.18 -5.31
N VAL A 64 -16.50 17.22 -4.19
CA VAL A 64 -16.97 18.48 -3.59
C VAL A 64 -15.95 18.98 -2.57
N ARG A 65 -15.50 20.23 -2.73
CA ARG A 65 -14.64 20.91 -1.76
C ARG A 65 -15.18 22.30 -1.44
N LYS A 66 -14.58 22.96 -0.44
CA LYS A 66 -14.94 24.33 -0.04
C LYS A 66 -14.85 25.35 -1.18
N ASN A 67 -13.94 25.15 -2.13
CA ASN A 67 -13.73 26.03 -3.29
C ASN A 67 -14.52 25.60 -4.55
N GLY A 68 -15.48 24.69 -4.39
CA GLY A 68 -16.37 24.22 -5.46
C GLY A 68 -16.22 22.73 -5.77
N THR A 69 -16.96 22.30 -6.78
CA THR A 69 -16.99 20.92 -7.25
C THR A 69 -16.03 20.74 -8.41
N LYS A 70 -15.23 19.68 -8.38
CA LYS A 70 -14.31 19.27 -9.46
C LYS A 70 -14.73 17.92 -10.00
N GLU A 71 -14.65 17.73 -11.30
CA GLU A 71 -14.82 16.41 -11.92
C GLU A 71 -13.45 15.75 -12.10
N ILE A 72 -13.38 14.47 -11.76
CA ILE A 72 -12.26 13.56 -12.03
C ILE A 72 -12.80 12.37 -12.82
N SER A 73 -11.93 11.62 -13.49
CA SER A 73 -12.28 10.30 -14.06
C SER A 73 -11.57 9.20 -13.28
N VAL A 74 -12.30 8.19 -12.82
CA VAL A 74 -11.79 7.06 -12.05
C VAL A 74 -11.89 5.81 -12.89
N SER A 75 -10.81 5.03 -12.96
CA SER A 75 -10.73 3.77 -13.68
C SER A 75 -11.12 2.59 -12.78
N ASN A 76 -11.76 1.57 -13.34
CA ASN A 76 -12.09 0.31 -12.65
C ASN A 76 -10.84 -0.46 -12.19
N LEU A 77 -9.64 -0.11 -12.68
CA LEU A 77 -8.35 -0.68 -12.27
C LEU A 77 -7.66 0.15 -11.18
N GLY A 78 -8.26 1.26 -10.74
CA GLY A 78 -7.69 2.09 -9.67
C GLY A 78 -6.75 3.20 -10.14
N ARG A 79 -6.84 3.63 -11.41
CA ARG A 79 -6.19 4.88 -11.86
C ARG A 79 -7.14 6.06 -11.76
N VAL A 80 -6.60 7.26 -11.50
CA VAL A 80 -7.41 8.49 -11.43
C VAL A 80 -6.83 9.51 -12.39
N LYS A 81 -7.70 10.10 -13.20
CA LYS A 81 -7.39 11.15 -14.17
C LYS A 81 -8.00 12.47 -13.73
N TYR A 82 -7.21 13.53 -13.80
CA TYR A 82 -7.67 14.90 -13.59
C TYR A 82 -7.03 15.83 -14.62
N LYS A 83 -7.81 16.70 -15.27
CA LYS A 83 -7.33 17.59 -16.35
C LYS A 83 -6.54 16.86 -17.44
N ASN A 84 -7.00 15.66 -17.83
CA ASN A 84 -6.37 14.78 -18.82
C ASN A 84 -5.01 14.18 -18.44
N GLU A 85 -4.64 14.22 -17.16
CA GLU A 85 -3.41 13.62 -16.64
C GLU A 85 -3.75 12.51 -15.63
N ILE A 86 -3.07 11.37 -15.73
CA ILE A 86 -3.12 10.35 -14.68
C ILE A 86 -2.34 10.87 -13.48
N LEU A 87 -3.01 10.90 -12.33
CA LEU A 87 -2.41 11.35 -11.09
C LEU A 87 -1.51 10.26 -10.51
N GLU A 88 -0.32 10.65 -10.08
CA GLU A 88 0.61 9.80 -9.36
C GLU A 88 0.00 9.35 -8.03
N GLN A 89 0.11 8.06 -7.74
CA GLN A 89 -0.35 7.46 -6.49
C GLN A 89 0.82 7.31 -5.53
N TYR A 90 0.56 7.58 -4.25
CA TYR A 90 1.50 7.30 -3.18
C TYR A 90 0.88 6.32 -2.19
N VAL A 91 1.74 5.51 -1.58
CA VAL A 91 1.34 4.50 -0.60
C VAL A 91 1.33 5.15 0.79
N VAL A 92 0.30 4.87 1.58
CA VAL A 92 0.22 5.27 2.99
C VAL A 92 -0.15 4.11 3.89
N GLY A 93 0.10 4.29 5.18
CA GLY A 93 -0.20 3.30 6.20
C GLY A 93 1.03 2.47 6.53
N THR A 94 1.04 1.99 7.77
CA THR A 94 2.12 1.14 8.28
C THR A 94 1.82 -0.34 8.00
N PHE A 95 0.65 -0.85 8.37
CA PHE A 95 0.36 -2.29 8.24
C PHE A 95 -0.62 -2.64 7.12
N LEU A 96 -1.36 -1.64 6.63
CA LEU A 96 -2.37 -1.75 5.58
C LEU A 96 -2.06 -0.68 4.54
N HIS A 97 -1.04 -0.97 3.72
CA HIS A 97 -0.56 -0.07 2.69
C HIS A 97 -1.66 0.20 1.67
N CYS A 98 -2.37 1.31 1.82
CA CYS A 98 -3.37 1.75 0.85
C CYS A 98 -2.75 2.78 -0.09
N THR A 99 -3.17 2.81 -1.35
CA THR A 99 -2.80 3.90 -2.24
C THR A 99 -3.73 5.09 -2.10
N LYS A 100 -3.15 6.28 -2.22
CA LYS A 100 -3.81 7.57 -2.25
C LYS A 100 -3.33 8.37 -3.45
N ILE A 101 -4.14 9.37 -3.81
CA ILE A 101 -3.73 10.45 -4.68
C ILE A 101 -3.78 11.77 -3.92
N TYR A 102 -2.95 12.72 -4.33
CA TYR A 102 -3.05 14.09 -3.87
C TYR A 102 -2.95 15.04 -5.06
N HIS A 103 -3.89 15.97 -5.14
CA HIS A 103 -3.73 17.14 -6.00
C HIS A 103 -4.37 18.34 -5.30
N LYS A 104 -3.72 19.52 -5.36
CA LYS A 104 -4.14 20.74 -4.63
C LYS A 104 -5.64 21.07 -4.77
N ASP A 105 -6.20 20.86 -5.95
CA ASP A 105 -7.59 21.20 -6.27
C ASP A 105 -8.61 20.18 -5.72
N ILE A 106 -8.23 18.89 -5.58
CA ILE A 106 -9.16 17.80 -5.21
C ILE A 106 -8.89 17.22 -3.81
N GLY A 107 -7.67 17.36 -3.30
CA GLY A 107 -7.25 16.91 -1.98
C GLY A 107 -6.61 15.54 -1.99
N ASP A 108 -6.53 14.97 -0.79
CA ASP A 108 -6.08 13.60 -0.56
C ASP A 108 -7.29 12.65 -0.59
N HIS A 109 -7.21 11.59 -1.39
CA HIS A 109 -8.25 10.57 -1.50
C HIS A 109 -7.65 9.17 -1.59
N TYR A 110 -8.27 8.23 -0.87
CA TYR A 110 -7.98 6.79 -1.03
C TYR A 110 -8.53 6.26 -2.34
N ILE A 111 -7.72 5.48 -3.06
CA ILE A 111 -8.07 4.98 -4.39
C ILE A 111 -9.22 3.98 -4.33
N TYR A 112 -9.19 3.00 -3.41
CA TYR A 112 -10.27 2.02 -3.27
C TYR A 112 -11.64 2.68 -3.01
N ASN A 113 -11.69 3.76 -2.22
CA ASN A 113 -12.91 4.54 -2.00
C ASN A 113 -13.40 5.17 -3.31
N LEU A 114 -12.50 5.82 -4.07
CA LEU A 114 -12.85 6.42 -5.34
C LEU A 114 -13.38 5.39 -6.33
N VAL A 115 -12.72 4.23 -6.46
CA VAL A 115 -13.14 3.16 -7.37
C VAL A 115 -14.52 2.64 -6.97
N LYS A 116 -14.68 2.16 -5.73
CA LYS A 116 -15.92 1.52 -5.33
C LYS A 116 -17.09 2.49 -5.37
N GLU A 117 -16.95 3.72 -4.88
CA GLU A 117 -18.04 4.70 -4.90
C GLU A 117 -18.37 5.23 -6.30
N THR A 118 -17.44 5.16 -7.27
CA THR A 118 -17.73 5.56 -8.65
C THR A 118 -18.51 4.48 -9.39
N PHE A 119 -18.15 3.22 -9.18
CA PHE A 119 -18.69 2.11 -9.96
C PHE A 119 -19.85 1.39 -9.27
N ASP A 120 -19.90 1.42 -7.95
CA ASP A 120 -20.88 0.71 -7.12
C ASP A 120 -21.29 1.55 -5.89
N PRO A 121 -21.93 2.71 -6.09
CA PRO A 121 -22.37 3.57 -4.99
C PRO A 121 -23.51 2.94 -4.20
N ILE A 122 -23.50 3.15 -2.88
CA ILE A 122 -24.56 2.71 -1.98
C ILE A 122 -25.17 3.87 -1.20
N ASN A 123 -26.40 3.69 -0.75
CA ASN A 123 -27.02 4.57 0.23
C ASN A 123 -26.43 4.30 1.62
N GLU A 124 -26.44 5.31 2.49
CA GLU A 124 -25.95 5.20 3.87
C GLU A 124 -24.49 4.69 3.95
N ARG A 125 -23.64 5.17 3.02
CA ARG A 125 -22.22 4.84 2.88
C ARG A 125 -21.46 4.82 4.21
N GLU A 126 -21.81 5.70 5.14
CA GLU A 126 -21.22 5.83 6.47
C GLU A 126 -21.37 4.58 7.36
N LYS A 127 -22.33 3.70 7.07
CA LYS A 127 -22.55 2.45 7.82
C LYS A 127 -21.64 1.30 7.39
N TYR A 128 -20.90 1.47 6.29
CA TYR A 128 -20.18 0.39 5.63
C TYR A 128 -18.69 0.71 5.47
N GLN A 129 -17.92 -0.34 5.28
CA GLN A 129 -16.49 -0.32 4.97
C GLN A 129 -16.28 -0.99 3.60
N ILE A 130 -15.18 -0.63 2.95
CA ILE A 130 -14.72 -1.34 1.76
C ILE A 130 -13.65 -2.31 2.21
N HIS A 131 -13.80 -3.56 1.82
CA HIS A 131 -12.80 -4.60 2.03
C HIS A 131 -12.21 -5.04 0.70
N HIS A 132 -10.93 -5.39 0.69
CA HIS A 132 -10.24 -5.99 -0.44
C HIS A 132 -10.40 -7.51 -0.36
N ILE A 133 -11.03 -8.14 -1.34
CA ILE A 133 -11.40 -9.57 -1.29
C ILE A 133 -10.18 -10.47 -1.13
N ASN A 134 -9.05 -10.14 -1.76
CA ASN A 134 -7.78 -10.84 -1.59
C ASN A 134 -6.90 -10.30 -0.44
N ASN A 135 -7.42 -9.34 0.32
CA ASN A 135 -6.71 -8.51 1.30
C ASN A 135 -5.59 -7.62 0.76
N ASN A 136 -5.35 -7.58 -0.55
CA ASN A 136 -4.28 -6.79 -1.14
C ASN A 136 -4.69 -5.32 -1.29
N ALA A 137 -4.23 -4.48 -0.36
CA ALA A 137 -4.55 -3.05 -0.33
C ALA A 137 -3.96 -2.22 -1.50
N LEU A 138 -3.07 -2.82 -2.31
CA LEU A 138 -2.56 -2.24 -3.56
C LEU A 138 -3.37 -2.70 -4.80
N ASP A 139 -4.21 -3.72 -4.67
CA ASP A 139 -5.11 -4.19 -5.72
C ASP A 139 -6.47 -3.50 -5.62
N ASN A 140 -6.55 -2.29 -6.17
CA ASN A 140 -7.76 -1.47 -6.13
C ASN A 140 -8.72 -1.74 -7.30
N ARG A 141 -8.64 -2.90 -7.96
CA ARG A 141 -9.61 -3.26 -9.01
C ARG A 141 -11.01 -3.33 -8.41
N LEU A 142 -12.01 -2.85 -9.14
CA LEU A 142 -13.40 -2.90 -8.72
C LEU A 142 -13.84 -4.30 -8.28
N GLU A 143 -13.46 -5.33 -9.05
CA GLU A 143 -13.80 -6.74 -8.78
C GLU A 143 -13.16 -7.29 -7.50
N ASN A 144 -12.13 -6.62 -6.98
CA ASN A 144 -11.48 -6.96 -5.73
C ASN A 144 -12.04 -6.16 -4.54
N LEU A 145 -13.02 -5.27 -4.75
CA LEU A 145 -13.56 -4.41 -3.69
C LEU A 145 -15.01 -4.77 -3.37
N ILE A 146 -15.31 -4.93 -2.08
CA ILE A 146 -16.64 -5.30 -1.58
C ILE A 146 -17.07 -4.38 -0.44
N TRP A 147 -18.37 -4.06 -0.39
CA TRP A 147 -18.98 -3.38 0.76
C TRP A 147 -19.25 -4.38 1.88
N VAL A 148 -18.81 -4.07 3.09
CA VAL A 148 -19.03 -4.89 4.29
C VAL A 148 -19.41 -4.02 5.48
N THR A 149 -20.03 -4.61 6.48
CA THR A 149 -20.13 -4.01 7.81
C THR A 149 -18.80 -4.10 8.56
N GLU A 150 -18.64 -3.30 9.61
CA GLU A 150 -17.48 -3.36 10.49
C GLU A 150 -17.32 -4.74 11.16
N GLU A 151 -18.44 -5.43 11.46
CA GLU A 151 -18.42 -6.77 12.03
C GLU A 151 -17.92 -7.82 11.03
N GLU A 152 -18.41 -7.78 9.79
CA GLU A 152 -17.95 -8.66 8.71
C GLU A 152 -16.48 -8.42 8.39
N HIS A 153 -16.05 -7.15 8.29
CA HIS A 153 -14.65 -6.81 8.04
C HIS A 153 -13.72 -7.43 9.10
N ARG A 154 -14.05 -7.28 10.39
CA ARG A 154 -13.30 -7.91 11.48
C ARG A 154 -13.29 -9.43 11.39
N SER A 155 -14.44 -10.02 11.07
CA SER A 155 -14.60 -11.48 10.95
C SER A 155 -13.76 -12.08 9.83
N ILE A 156 -13.58 -11.36 8.73
CA ILE A 156 -12.72 -11.77 7.61
C ILE A 156 -11.24 -11.67 8.02
N ASP A 157 -10.84 -10.54 8.63
CA ASP A 157 -9.42 -10.24 8.88
C ASP A 157 -8.80 -10.87 10.12
N THR A 158 -9.62 -11.41 11.04
CA THR A 158 -9.13 -11.84 12.38
C THR A 158 -7.94 -12.80 12.30
N GLU A 159 -8.01 -13.84 11.48
CA GLU A 159 -6.93 -14.82 11.36
C GLU A 159 -5.76 -14.30 10.53
N PHE A 160 -6.04 -13.53 9.48
CA PHE A 160 -5.01 -12.90 8.66
C PHE A 160 -4.14 -11.95 9.49
N ASN A 161 -4.75 -11.09 10.29
CA ASN A 161 -4.04 -10.12 11.13
C ASN A 161 -3.12 -10.80 12.16
N LYS A 162 -3.50 -11.96 12.70
CA LYS A 162 -2.63 -12.73 13.60
C LYS A 162 -1.36 -13.20 12.89
N LYS A 163 -1.48 -13.69 11.65
CA LYS A 163 -0.34 -14.10 10.83
C LYS A 163 0.54 -12.91 10.45
N LEU A 164 -0.09 -11.80 10.06
CA LEU A 164 0.61 -10.56 9.72
C LEU A 164 1.46 -10.04 10.88
N ILE A 165 0.93 -10.04 12.11
CA ILE A 165 1.68 -9.63 13.31
C ILE A 165 2.91 -10.52 13.53
N LYS A 166 2.80 -11.83 13.29
CA LYS A 166 3.92 -12.76 13.42
C LYS A 166 5.02 -12.45 12.40
N ILE A 167 4.66 -12.26 11.14
CA ILE A 167 5.60 -11.93 10.06
C ILE A 167 6.24 -10.57 10.29
N SER A 168 5.48 -9.56 10.69
CA SER A 168 6.03 -8.23 11.03
C SER A 168 7.09 -8.31 12.12
N ARG A 169 6.87 -9.12 13.16
CA ARG A 169 7.88 -9.34 14.21
C ARG A 169 9.15 -10.01 13.68
N GLU A 170 8.99 -10.96 12.77
CA GLU A 170 10.11 -11.67 12.14
C GLU A 170 10.94 -10.72 11.27
N ILE A 171 10.31 -9.91 10.43
CA ILE A 171 10.96 -8.88 9.62
C ILE A 171 11.74 -7.90 10.51
N HIS A 172 11.11 -7.42 11.59
CA HIS A 172 11.77 -6.48 12.50
C HIS A 172 13.01 -7.08 13.16
N LYS A 173 12.97 -8.38 13.48
CA LYS A 173 14.09 -9.10 14.07
C LYS A 173 15.22 -9.27 13.06
N ASN A 174 14.89 -9.65 11.82
CA ASN A 174 15.89 -9.96 10.79
C ASN A 174 16.51 -8.69 10.17
N ASN A 175 15.80 -7.56 10.18
CA ASN A 175 16.29 -6.33 9.55
C ASN A 175 17.66 -5.87 10.08
N TYR A 176 17.96 -6.11 11.35
CA TYR A 176 19.29 -5.77 11.89
C TYR A 176 20.40 -6.55 11.17
N ASP A 177 20.25 -7.87 11.04
CA ASP A 177 21.25 -8.73 10.41
C ASP A 177 21.35 -8.45 8.90
N GLU A 178 20.23 -8.16 8.25
CA GLU A 178 20.19 -7.76 6.84
C GLU A 178 20.91 -6.43 6.60
N LEU A 179 20.70 -5.42 7.45
CA LEU A 179 21.43 -4.15 7.38
C LEU A 179 22.93 -4.38 7.58
N LEU A 180 23.31 -5.18 8.58
CA LEU A 180 24.71 -5.48 8.83
C LEU A 180 25.37 -6.17 7.62
N ASN A 181 24.66 -7.09 6.97
CA ASN A 181 25.15 -7.76 5.78
C ASN A 181 25.25 -6.81 4.57
N LEU A 182 24.31 -5.88 4.40
CA LEU A 182 24.38 -4.82 3.38
C LEU A 182 25.62 -3.95 3.59
N PHE A 183 25.86 -3.47 4.82
CA PHE A 183 27.03 -2.66 5.12
C PHE A 183 28.35 -3.41 4.97
N ARG A 184 28.35 -4.74 5.14
CA ARG A 184 29.54 -5.57 4.91
C ARG A 184 29.79 -5.88 3.44
N SER A 185 28.78 -5.80 2.57
CA SER A 185 28.92 -6.12 1.14
C SER A 185 29.34 -4.92 0.30
N ILE A 186 29.26 -3.71 0.85
CA ILE A 186 29.74 -2.47 0.25
C ILE A 186 31.13 -2.12 0.80
N ASN A 187 31.98 -1.55 -0.06
CA ASN A 187 33.28 -1.00 0.38
C ASN A 187 33.21 0.52 0.61
N ASP A 188 32.09 1.14 0.25
CA ASP A 188 31.90 2.60 0.19
C ASP A 188 30.74 3.05 1.10
N GLU A 189 30.40 4.34 1.01
CA GLU A 189 29.33 4.98 1.75
C GLU A 189 27.95 4.72 1.10
N LEU A 190 26.89 4.65 1.91
CA LEU A 190 25.51 4.62 1.46
C LEU A 190 24.74 5.85 1.90
N LEU A 191 23.97 6.42 0.98
CA LEU A 191 23.00 7.46 1.29
C LEU A 191 21.77 6.85 1.95
N GLY A 192 21.20 7.53 2.95
CA GLY A 192 20.00 7.02 3.65
C GLY A 192 18.84 6.69 2.72
N SER A 193 18.63 7.46 1.64
CA SER A 193 17.62 7.13 0.62
C SER A 193 17.90 5.83 -0.13
N GLU A 194 19.17 5.49 -0.37
CA GLU A 194 19.57 4.23 -1.01
C GLU A 194 19.35 3.05 -0.05
N ILE A 195 19.63 3.24 1.24
CA ILE A 195 19.31 2.23 2.27
C ILE A 195 17.81 1.95 2.24
N LEU A 196 16.94 2.97 2.28
CA LEU A 196 15.49 2.76 2.20
C LEU A 196 15.07 2.05 0.91
N GLY A 197 15.72 2.36 -0.22
CA GLY A 197 15.47 1.69 -1.49
C GLY A 197 15.78 0.19 -1.51
N ASN A 198 16.65 -0.30 -0.62
CA ASN A 198 16.97 -1.72 -0.49
C ASN A 198 15.92 -2.51 0.32
N TYR A 199 15.03 -1.84 1.03
CA TYR A 199 14.06 -2.47 1.94
C TYR A 199 12.64 -2.02 1.63
N GLU A 200 12.02 -2.68 0.65
CA GLU A 200 10.61 -2.44 0.31
C GLU A 200 9.64 -2.99 1.38
N ASN A 201 10.09 -3.96 2.18
CA ASN A 201 9.30 -4.72 3.15
C ASN A 201 9.55 -4.34 4.63
N VAL A 202 10.43 -3.37 4.91
CA VAL A 202 10.76 -2.94 6.28
C VAL A 202 10.41 -1.48 6.48
N TYR A 203 9.83 -1.15 7.63
CA TYR A 203 9.53 0.22 7.98
C TYR A 203 10.76 1.11 8.01
N GLU A 204 10.64 2.29 7.39
CA GLU A 204 11.62 3.37 7.50
C GLU A 204 12.00 3.65 8.96
N VAL A 205 11.02 3.66 9.89
CA VAL A 205 11.30 3.88 11.32
C VAL A 205 12.10 2.74 11.95
N VAL A 206 11.90 1.50 11.52
CA VAL A 206 12.65 0.33 12.01
C VAL A 206 14.07 0.36 11.46
N ILE A 207 14.23 0.63 10.17
CA ILE A 207 15.53 0.82 9.52
C ILE A 207 16.30 1.92 10.24
N LYS A 208 15.70 3.11 10.40
CA LYS A 208 16.29 4.25 11.13
C LYS A 208 16.72 3.88 12.54
N ARG A 209 15.86 3.19 13.30
CA ARG A 209 16.16 2.77 14.67
C ARG A 209 17.36 1.82 14.71
N ASN A 210 17.41 0.84 13.81
CA ASN A 210 18.49 -0.13 13.74
C ASN A 210 19.80 0.53 13.30
N ILE A 211 19.78 1.43 12.31
CA ILE A 211 20.95 2.23 11.92
C ILE A 211 21.45 3.09 13.07
N ASN A 212 20.57 3.80 13.78
CA ASN A 212 20.95 4.61 14.93
C ASN A 212 21.60 3.75 16.03
N TYR A 213 21.01 2.59 16.32
CA TYR A 213 21.58 1.64 17.27
C TYR A 213 22.99 1.17 16.83
N MET A 214 23.18 0.83 15.55
CA MET A 214 24.49 0.46 15.01
C MET A 214 25.50 1.61 15.10
N CYS A 215 25.08 2.86 14.92
CA CYS A 215 25.93 4.03 15.11
C CYS A 215 26.32 4.22 16.58
N GLU A 216 25.37 4.09 17.51
CA GLU A 216 25.62 4.20 18.96
C GLU A 216 26.61 3.15 19.48
N HIS A 217 26.62 1.96 18.85
CA HIS A 217 27.52 0.87 19.18
C HIS A 217 28.79 0.86 18.33
N GLY A 218 29.01 1.89 17.52
CA GLY A 218 30.22 2.06 16.72
C GLY A 218 30.39 1.07 15.57
N ILE A 219 29.33 0.35 15.18
CA ILE A 219 29.35 -0.63 14.07
C ILE A 219 29.31 0.10 12.72
N ILE A 220 28.55 1.19 12.65
CA ILE A 220 28.42 2.06 11.48
C ILE A 220 28.83 3.47 11.88
N LEU A 221 29.44 4.21 10.96
CA LEU A 221 29.74 5.63 11.10
C LEU A 221 28.74 6.45 10.29
N LYS A 222 28.12 7.45 10.92
CA LYS A 222 27.40 8.52 10.22
C LYS A 222 28.42 9.57 9.78
N LEU A 223 28.69 9.65 8.48
CA LEU A 223 29.77 10.46 7.91
C LEU A 223 29.37 11.91 7.68
N ASN A 224 28.10 12.16 7.34
CA ASN A 224 27.57 13.52 7.18
C ASN A 224 26.43 13.77 8.17
N ASN A 225 26.46 14.91 8.85
CA ASN A 225 25.50 15.25 9.90
C ASN A 225 24.30 16.05 9.38
N GLU A 226 23.71 15.59 8.27
CA GLU A 226 22.48 16.17 7.79
C GLU A 226 21.33 15.94 8.77
N LYS A 227 20.38 16.87 8.78
CA LYS A 227 19.19 16.81 9.65
C LYS A 227 18.23 15.68 9.25
N SER A 228 18.25 15.29 7.98
CA SER A 228 17.40 14.23 7.45
C SER A 228 18.18 12.93 7.31
N PHE A 229 17.55 11.81 7.66
CA PHE A 229 18.10 10.47 7.41
C PHE A 229 18.36 10.25 5.93
N ASN A 230 17.43 10.64 5.06
CA ASN A 230 17.48 10.34 3.62
C ASN A 230 18.70 10.96 2.94
N THR A 231 19.25 12.03 3.50
CA THR A 231 20.39 12.77 2.95
C THR A 231 21.67 12.56 3.76
N SER A 232 21.62 11.75 4.83
CA SER A 232 22.79 11.38 5.61
C SER A 232 23.56 10.24 4.93
N LEU A 233 24.90 10.30 5.00
CA LEU A 233 25.80 9.25 4.51
C LEU A 233 26.28 8.36 5.66
N TYR A 234 26.34 7.06 5.40
CA TYR A 234 26.68 6.03 6.37
C TYR A 234 27.72 5.05 5.79
N ALA A 235 28.64 4.56 6.62
CA ALA A 235 29.59 3.53 6.21
C ALA A 235 29.88 2.55 7.36
N ILE A 236 30.34 1.34 7.05
CA ILE A 236 30.73 0.38 8.08
C ILE A 236 32.01 0.86 8.80
N ASN A 237 32.06 0.67 10.12
CA ASN A 237 33.27 0.92 10.87
C ASN A 237 34.18 -0.32 10.82
N HIS A 238 35.22 -0.28 10.00
CA HIS A 238 36.18 -1.41 9.95
C HIS A 238 37.06 -1.55 11.21
N ASN A 239 36.98 -0.59 12.14
CA ASN A 239 37.71 -0.64 13.42
C ASN A 239 36.88 -1.22 14.58
N SER A 240 35.63 -1.61 14.35
CA SER A 240 34.71 -2.20 15.36
C SER A 240 34.70 -3.72 15.36
#